data_AF-A0A6J0W731-F1
#
_entry.id   AF-A0A6J0W731-F1
#
_cell.length_a   1.000
_cell.length_b   1.000
_cell.length_c   1.000
_cell.angle_alpha   90.00
_cell.angle_beta   90.00
_cell.angle_gamma   90.00
#
_symmetry.space_group_name_H-M   'P 1'
#
loop_
_entity.id
_entity.type
_entity.pdbx_description
1 polymer ?
#
loop_
_entity_poly.entity_id
_entity_poly.type
_entity_poly.pdbx_seq_one_letter_code
_entity_poly.pdbx_strand_id
1 'polypeptide(L)'
;MDPQMSGAAAQDSLRVSITRRDWLLQEKQQLQKEIETLQARMSVLEAKDQQLRWEIEEQQRLLPWQGCDLVGGLSLGELQEVTKTLQDTLALAEQIPLRAEPPETIRSLQERIKSLSLSLKEITAKVCMSERLCSALRKKVNDIETQLPALFEAKMLAISGGHFCTAKELTEEIGSLTLEREGLEGLLHKLLVLSSRNVQKLGSVKEAYSRLRQELDQGRTAYGKWSHACPMKYVCYLLYGFTCTLYCEGCPGATQDVFGRSPRK
;
A
#
# COMPACT_ATOMS: atom_id res chain seq x y z
N MET A 1 -21.24 -0.30 78.36
CA MET A 1 -19.83 -0.17 77.95
C MET A 1 -19.75 1.02 77.01
N ASP A 2 -18.91 1.97 77.39
CA ASP A 2 -19.04 3.42 77.19
C ASP A 2 -19.02 4.00 75.75
N PRO A 3 -19.58 5.21 75.56
CA PRO A 3 -19.86 5.82 74.24
C PRO A 3 -18.69 6.60 73.62
N GLN A 4 -17.43 6.33 73.98
CA GLN A 4 -16.32 7.25 73.67
C GLN A 4 -15.47 6.92 72.42
N MET A 5 -15.65 5.77 71.76
CA MET A 5 -14.77 5.37 70.65
C MET A 5 -15.21 5.85 69.25
N SER A 6 -16.47 6.28 69.07
CA SER A 6 -17.01 6.66 67.75
C SER A 6 -16.85 8.14 67.39
N GLY A 7 -16.62 9.01 68.39
CA GLY A 7 -16.43 10.45 68.18
C GLY A 7 -15.03 10.84 67.69
N ALA A 8 -13.99 10.10 68.09
CA ALA A 8 -12.60 10.40 67.74
C ALA A 8 -12.29 10.14 66.25
N ALA A 9 -12.71 8.98 65.71
CA ALA A 9 -12.50 8.65 64.29
C ALA A 9 -13.30 9.56 63.33
N ALA A 10 -14.50 9.98 63.74
CA ALA A 10 -15.31 10.94 62.97
C ALA A 10 -14.71 12.37 63.00
N GLN A 11 -14.17 12.80 64.14
CA GLN A 11 -13.43 14.07 64.24
C GLN A 11 -12.12 14.04 63.43
N ASP A 12 -11.39 12.93 63.42
CA ASP A 12 -10.15 12.80 62.65
C ASP A 12 -10.41 12.78 61.14
N SER A 13 -11.45 12.09 60.67
CA SER A 13 -11.87 12.13 59.25
C SER A 13 -12.31 13.54 58.81
N LEU A 14 -13.02 14.26 59.68
CA LEU A 14 -13.39 15.66 59.44
C LEU A 14 -12.16 16.57 59.41
N ARG A 15 -11.20 16.41 60.33
CA ARG A 15 -9.94 17.18 60.37
C ARG A 15 -9.10 16.93 59.12
N VAL A 16 -8.92 15.69 58.70
CA VAL A 16 -8.20 15.33 57.46
C VAL A 16 -8.89 15.93 56.23
N SER A 17 -10.21 15.92 56.19
CA SER A 17 -10.99 16.54 55.10
C SER A 17 -10.88 18.06 55.08
N ILE A 18 -10.82 18.70 56.25
CA ILE A 18 -10.59 20.15 56.39
C ILE A 18 -9.17 20.49 55.91
N THR A 19 -8.15 19.77 56.36
CA THR A 19 -6.75 20.01 55.92
C THR A 19 -6.56 19.80 54.42
N ARG A 20 -7.22 18.80 53.82
CA ARG A 20 -7.18 18.59 52.37
C ARG A 20 -7.88 19.72 51.60
N ARG A 21 -9.01 20.22 52.11
CA ARG A 21 -9.72 21.37 51.53
C ARG A 21 -8.86 22.63 51.57
N ASP A 22 -8.21 22.91 52.70
CA ASP A 22 -7.37 24.10 52.87
C ASP A 22 -6.16 24.06 51.93
N TRP A 23 -5.53 22.88 51.77
CA TRP A 23 -4.46 22.70 50.79
C TRP A 23 -4.91 22.97 49.35
N LEU A 24 -6.07 22.45 48.94
CA LEU A 24 -6.62 22.70 47.60
C LEU A 24 -6.99 24.17 47.38
N LEU A 25 -7.47 24.86 48.42
CA LEU A 25 -7.73 26.30 48.35
C LEU A 25 -6.45 27.10 48.17
N GLN A 26 -5.37 26.73 48.86
CA GLN A 26 -4.06 27.38 48.72
C GLN A 26 -3.45 27.09 47.34
N GLU A 27 -3.53 25.87 46.84
CA GLU A 27 -3.08 25.50 45.48
C GLU A 27 -3.88 26.26 44.41
N LYS A 28 -5.21 26.34 44.55
CA LYS A 28 -6.06 27.13 43.67
C LYS A 28 -5.65 28.61 43.67
N GLN A 29 -5.38 29.19 44.84
CA GLN A 29 -4.90 30.58 44.94
C GLN A 29 -3.52 30.78 44.30
N GLN A 30 -2.63 29.80 44.43
CA GLN A 30 -1.31 29.83 43.80
C GLN A 30 -1.42 29.78 42.27
N LEU A 31 -2.21 28.84 41.74
CA LEU A 31 -2.47 28.73 40.30
C LEU A 31 -3.13 30.00 39.74
N GLN A 32 -4.03 30.64 40.49
CA GLN A 32 -4.66 31.89 40.08
C GLN A 32 -3.61 33.01 39.90
N LYS A 33 -2.65 33.14 40.81
CA LYS A 33 -1.56 34.12 40.70
C LYS A 33 -0.62 33.83 39.52
N GLU A 34 -0.35 32.56 39.25
CA GLU A 34 0.45 32.14 38.10
C GLU A 34 -0.25 32.47 36.78
N ILE A 35 -1.56 32.24 36.70
CA ILE A 35 -2.39 32.63 35.55
C ILE A 35 -2.33 34.14 35.34
N GLU A 36 -2.51 34.94 36.39
CA GLU A 36 -2.44 36.41 36.31
C GLU A 36 -1.05 36.89 35.83
N THR A 37 0.01 36.26 36.33
CA THR A 37 1.38 36.57 35.91
C THR A 37 1.62 36.22 34.43
N LEU A 38 1.12 35.08 33.98
CA LEU A 38 1.21 34.66 32.58
C LEU A 38 0.39 35.57 31.67
N GLN A 39 -0.80 35.98 32.10
CA GLN A 39 -1.65 36.93 31.37
C GLN A 39 -0.95 38.28 31.21
N ALA A 40 -0.33 38.82 32.28
CA ALA A 40 0.43 40.06 32.18
C ALA A 40 1.61 39.94 31.20
N ARG A 41 2.31 38.80 31.20
CA ARG A 41 3.41 38.54 30.27
C ARG A 41 2.93 38.38 28.82
N MET A 42 1.77 37.77 28.60
CA MET A 42 1.13 37.69 27.29
C MET A 42 0.82 39.08 26.75
N SER A 43 0.21 39.97 27.54
CA SER A 43 -0.13 41.33 27.11
C SER A 43 1.11 42.15 26.70
N VAL A 44 2.23 42.00 27.40
CA VAL A 44 3.50 42.64 27.02
C VAL A 44 4.03 42.10 25.69
N LEU A 45 3.92 40.79 25.45
CA LEU A 45 4.33 40.18 24.19
C LEU A 45 3.42 40.58 23.03
N GLU A 46 2.11 40.67 23.24
CA GLU A 46 1.14 41.14 22.25
C GLU A 46 1.41 42.59 21.84
N ALA A 47 1.72 43.47 22.81
CA ALA A 47 2.12 44.85 22.52
C ALA A 47 3.41 44.91 21.68
N LYS A 48 4.41 44.07 22.01
CA LYS A 48 5.64 43.98 21.21
C LYS A 48 5.39 43.44 19.81
N ASP A 49 4.54 42.42 19.66
CA ASP A 49 4.17 41.85 18.37
C ASP A 49 3.47 42.89 17.49
N GLN A 50 2.52 43.66 18.06
CA GLN A 50 1.89 44.77 17.35
C GLN A 50 2.91 45.85 16.94
N GLN A 51 3.82 46.22 17.84
CA GLN A 51 4.88 47.20 17.53
C GLN A 51 5.78 46.70 16.39
N LEU A 52 6.20 45.43 16.41
CA LEU A 52 7.02 44.84 15.36
C LEU A 52 6.26 44.76 14.02
N ARG A 53 4.96 44.45 14.04
CA ARG A 53 4.13 44.48 12.82
C ARG A 53 4.10 45.88 12.20
N TRP A 54 3.89 46.91 13.01
CA TRP A 54 3.94 48.30 12.54
C TRP A 54 5.33 48.67 11.99
N GLU A 55 6.40 48.24 12.65
CA GLU A 55 7.77 48.50 12.19
C GLU A 55 8.08 47.77 10.87
N ILE A 56 7.61 46.54 10.70
CA ILE A 56 7.70 45.78 9.45
C ILE A 56 6.88 46.45 8.34
N GLU A 57 5.65 46.87 8.61
CA GLU A 57 4.80 47.57 7.64
C GLU A 57 5.41 48.91 7.22
N GLU A 58 5.98 49.67 8.16
CA GLU A 58 6.66 50.92 7.87
C GLU A 58 7.94 50.69 7.05
N GLN A 59 8.73 49.65 7.39
CA GLN A 59 9.88 49.24 6.57
C GLN A 59 9.45 48.82 5.16
N GLN A 60 8.36 48.04 5.01
CA GLN A 60 7.81 47.65 3.72
C GLN A 60 7.32 48.86 2.91
N ARG A 61 6.77 49.89 3.58
CA ARG A 61 6.32 51.14 2.95
C ARG A 61 7.49 52.04 2.53
N LEU A 62 8.58 52.03 3.31
CA LEU A 62 9.84 52.73 3.04
C LEU A 62 10.78 51.95 2.10
N LEU A 63 10.38 50.76 1.66
CA LEU A 63 10.94 50.03 0.51
C LEU A 63 10.11 50.35 -0.76
N PRO A 64 10.16 51.56 -1.36
CA PRO A 64 9.92 51.64 -2.80
C PRO A 64 10.88 50.67 -3.43
N TRP A 65 10.38 49.63 -4.09
CA TRP A 65 11.10 48.57 -4.80
C TRP A 65 12.43 49.03 -5.39
N GLN A 66 13.49 49.11 -4.57
CA GLN A 66 14.75 49.74 -4.94
C GLN A 66 15.64 48.79 -5.77
N GLY A 67 15.00 47.80 -6.38
CA GLY A 67 15.54 46.84 -7.34
C GLY A 67 14.55 46.46 -8.44
N CYS A 68 13.45 47.19 -8.62
CA CYS A 68 12.54 46.99 -9.75
C CYS A 68 12.28 48.31 -10.50
N ASP A 69 13.36 48.90 -11.05
CA ASP A 69 13.27 49.96 -12.07
C ASP A 69 12.64 49.46 -13.39
N LEU A 70 12.22 48.20 -13.46
CA LEU A 70 11.61 47.61 -14.65
C LEU A 70 10.16 48.08 -14.88
N VAL A 71 9.45 48.59 -13.87
CA VAL A 71 8.04 49.00 -14.05
C VAL A 71 7.91 50.53 -14.20
N GLY A 72 8.88 51.31 -13.71
CA GLY A 72 8.86 52.77 -13.81
C GLY A 72 9.26 53.33 -15.18
N GLY A 73 9.87 52.53 -16.05
CA GLY A 73 10.39 52.94 -17.36
C GLY A 73 9.64 52.39 -18.58
N LEU A 74 8.64 51.52 -18.39
CA LEU A 74 7.91 50.91 -19.50
C LEU A 74 6.70 51.77 -19.88
N SER A 75 6.57 52.03 -21.18
CA SER A 75 5.37 52.65 -21.73
C SER A 75 4.17 51.70 -21.58
N LEU A 76 2.95 52.28 -21.55
CA LEU A 76 1.71 51.51 -21.45
C LEU A 76 1.60 50.40 -22.52
N GLY A 77 2.18 50.63 -23.71
CA GLY A 77 2.22 49.66 -24.80
C GLY A 77 3.10 48.44 -24.50
N GLU A 78 4.27 48.64 -23.90
CA GLU A 78 5.20 47.55 -23.56
C GLU A 78 4.66 46.70 -22.41
N LEU A 79 4.00 47.32 -21.41
CA LEU A 79 3.35 46.58 -20.33
C LEU A 79 2.20 45.70 -20.85
N GLN A 80 1.46 46.21 -21.84
CA GLN A 80 0.36 45.48 -22.47
C GLN A 80 0.88 44.33 -23.33
N GLU A 81 2.03 44.50 -23.99
CA GLU A 81 2.73 43.45 -24.73
C GLU A 81 3.30 42.37 -23.81
N VAL A 82 3.88 42.74 -22.66
CA VAL A 82 4.31 41.79 -21.62
C VAL A 82 3.12 41.03 -21.06
N THR A 83 2.01 41.71 -20.78
CA THR A 83 0.79 41.05 -20.27
C THR A 83 0.24 40.07 -21.29
N LYS A 84 0.22 40.46 -22.57
CA LYS A 84 -0.24 39.63 -23.68
C LYS A 84 0.67 38.43 -23.92
N THR A 85 1.99 38.62 -23.95
CA THR A 85 2.95 37.53 -24.09
C THR A 85 2.86 36.56 -22.93
N LEU A 86 2.65 37.05 -21.69
CA LEU A 86 2.45 36.19 -20.52
C LEU A 86 1.16 35.36 -20.64
N GLN A 87 0.06 35.99 -21.08
CA GLN A 87 -1.21 35.30 -21.35
C GLN A 87 -1.09 34.28 -22.49
N ASP A 88 -0.39 34.62 -23.57
CA ASP A 88 -0.14 33.72 -24.70
C ASP A 88 0.75 32.55 -24.28
N THR A 89 1.75 32.79 -23.42
CA THR A 89 2.62 31.73 -22.87
C THR A 89 1.83 30.82 -21.93
N LEU A 90 0.92 31.37 -21.14
CA LEU A 90 0.03 30.61 -20.27
C LEU A 90 -0.94 29.76 -21.11
N ALA A 91 -1.55 30.34 -22.14
CA ALA A 91 -2.43 29.65 -23.06
C ALA A 91 -1.70 28.55 -23.85
N LEU A 92 -0.42 28.74 -24.18
CA LEU A 92 0.42 27.71 -24.79
C LEU A 92 0.71 26.58 -23.79
N ALA A 93 1.00 26.92 -22.54
CA ALA A 93 1.25 25.95 -21.47
C ALA A 93 0.00 25.11 -21.12
N GLU A 94 -1.19 25.72 -21.14
CA GLU A 94 -2.48 25.05 -20.96
C GLU A 94 -2.86 24.15 -22.15
N GLN A 95 -2.38 24.48 -23.35
CA GLN A 95 -2.56 23.66 -24.55
C GLN A 95 -1.61 22.47 -24.65
N ILE A 96 -0.52 22.43 -23.85
CA ILE A 96 0.35 21.26 -23.76
C ILE A 96 -0.43 20.18 -22.99
N PRO A 97 -0.87 19.09 -23.64
CA PRO A 97 -1.48 17.99 -22.92
C PRO A 97 -0.34 17.35 -22.11
N LEU A 98 -0.25 17.67 -20.82
CA LEU A 98 0.62 16.97 -19.86
C LEU A 98 0.06 15.56 -19.59
N ARG A 99 -0.20 14.78 -20.65
CA ARG A 99 -0.16 13.33 -20.56
C ARG A 99 1.31 12.92 -20.62
N ALA A 100 2.00 13.13 -19.50
CA ALA A 100 3.22 12.39 -19.25
C ALA A 100 2.81 10.92 -19.18
N GLU A 101 3.12 10.15 -20.22
CA GLU A 101 2.98 8.70 -20.18
C GLU A 101 3.68 8.17 -18.92
N PRO A 102 3.15 7.11 -18.29
CA PRO A 102 3.83 6.50 -17.17
C PRO A 102 5.28 6.15 -17.57
N PRO A 103 6.26 6.38 -16.69
CA PRO A 103 7.64 5.96 -16.91
C PRO A 103 7.70 4.53 -17.44
N GLU A 104 8.66 4.23 -18.33
CA GLU A 104 8.75 2.93 -18.99
C GLU A 104 8.81 1.75 -18.00
N THR A 105 9.38 2.00 -16.82
CA THR A 105 9.42 1.07 -15.68
C THR A 105 8.02 0.69 -15.20
N ILE A 106 7.10 1.64 -15.07
CA ILE A 106 5.70 1.41 -14.69
C ILE A 106 4.97 0.64 -15.80
N ARG A 107 5.23 0.96 -17.07
CA ARG A 107 4.62 0.27 -18.21
C ARG A 107 5.05 -1.21 -18.28
N SER A 108 6.36 -1.46 -18.17
CA SER A 108 6.94 -2.81 -18.12
C SER A 108 6.39 -3.63 -16.95
N LEU A 109 6.26 -3.04 -15.76
CA LEU A 109 5.63 -3.70 -14.61
C LEU A 109 4.17 -4.08 -14.88
N GLN A 110 3.39 -3.19 -15.50
CA GLN A 110 2.00 -3.48 -15.87
C GLN A 110 1.89 -4.63 -16.87
N GLU A 111 2.77 -4.70 -17.87
CA GLU A 111 2.82 -5.80 -18.83
C GLU A 111 3.18 -7.14 -18.18
N ARG A 112 4.18 -7.14 -17.29
CA ARG A 112 4.55 -8.34 -16.52
C ARG A 112 3.40 -8.81 -15.63
N ILE A 113 2.69 -7.89 -14.98
CA ILE A 113 1.48 -8.22 -14.18
C ILE A 113 0.39 -8.83 -15.05
N LYS A 114 0.15 -8.28 -16.27
CA LYS A 114 -0.81 -8.85 -17.22
C LYS A 114 -0.42 -10.28 -17.60
N SER A 115 0.84 -10.50 -17.97
CA SER A 115 1.37 -11.83 -18.31
C SER A 115 1.23 -12.82 -17.15
N LEU A 116 1.63 -12.43 -15.94
CA LEU A 116 1.46 -13.27 -14.74
C LEU A 116 -0.01 -13.55 -14.42
N SER A 117 -0.92 -12.60 -14.66
CA SER A 117 -2.35 -12.81 -14.42
C SER A 117 -2.94 -13.89 -15.34
N LEU A 118 -2.46 -13.97 -16.59
CA LEU A 118 -2.84 -15.04 -17.53
C LEU A 118 -2.28 -16.39 -17.07
N SER A 119 -0.99 -16.44 -16.70
CA SER A 119 -0.35 -17.63 -16.14
C SER A 119 -1.05 -18.14 -14.87
N LEU A 120 -1.45 -17.23 -13.98
CA LEU A 120 -2.19 -17.57 -12.77
C LEU A 120 -3.53 -18.25 -13.11
N LYS A 121 -4.29 -17.69 -14.06
CA LYS A 121 -5.57 -18.27 -14.53
C LYS A 121 -5.36 -19.66 -15.13
N GLU A 122 -4.34 -19.83 -15.95
CA GLU A 122 -4.01 -21.11 -16.58
C GLU A 122 -3.65 -22.18 -15.54
N ILE A 123 -2.75 -21.87 -14.61
CA ILE A 123 -2.34 -22.83 -13.57
C ILE A 123 -3.53 -23.15 -12.65
N THR A 124 -4.34 -22.16 -12.31
CA THR A 124 -5.57 -22.36 -11.52
C THR A 124 -6.52 -23.32 -12.24
N ALA A 125 -6.74 -23.13 -13.54
CA ALA A 125 -7.58 -24.03 -14.34
C ALA A 125 -7.03 -25.47 -14.35
N LYS A 126 -5.70 -25.63 -14.49
CA LYS A 126 -5.04 -26.95 -14.43
C LYS A 126 -5.24 -27.63 -13.09
N VAL A 127 -5.08 -26.91 -11.97
CA VAL A 127 -5.34 -27.45 -10.62
C VAL A 127 -6.80 -27.85 -10.45
N CYS A 128 -7.74 -27.00 -10.88
CA CYS A 128 -9.17 -27.32 -10.82
C CYS A 128 -9.55 -28.55 -11.64
N MET A 129 -9.01 -28.68 -12.86
CA MET A 129 -9.22 -29.87 -13.69
C MET A 129 -8.62 -31.12 -13.05
N SER A 130 -7.39 -31.01 -12.52
CA SER A 130 -6.73 -32.11 -11.83
C SER A 130 -7.55 -32.60 -10.63
N GLU A 131 -8.12 -31.69 -9.84
CA GLU A 131 -8.96 -32.09 -8.69
C GLU A 131 -10.24 -32.81 -9.13
N ARG A 132 -10.88 -32.34 -10.22
CA ARG A 132 -12.05 -33.02 -10.81
C ARG A 132 -11.73 -34.42 -11.32
N LEU A 133 -10.56 -34.61 -11.92
CA LEU A 133 -10.10 -35.93 -12.36
C LEU A 133 -9.77 -36.83 -11.16
N CYS A 134 -9.11 -36.29 -10.13
CA CYS A 134 -8.85 -37.00 -8.87
C CYS A 134 -10.14 -37.49 -8.21
N SER A 135 -11.20 -36.66 -8.16
CA SER A 135 -12.47 -37.05 -7.54
C SER A 135 -13.20 -38.10 -8.36
N ALA A 136 -13.21 -37.99 -9.70
CA ALA A 136 -13.78 -38.98 -10.58
C ALA A 136 -13.06 -40.34 -10.48
N LEU A 137 -11.73 -40.34 -10.48
CA LEU A 137 -10.93 -41.56 -10.33
C LEU A 137 -11.12 -42.19 -8.95
N ARG A 138 -11.08 -41.40 -7.86
CA ARG A 138 -11.37 -41.91 -6.50
C ARG A 138 -12.76 -42.55 -6.41
N LYS A 139 -13.77 -41.93 -7.03
CA LYS A 139 -15.12 -42.51 -7.07
C LYS A 139 -15.11 -43.86 -7.80
N LYS A 140 -14.47 -43.95 -8.97
CA LYS A 140 -14.38 -45.20 -9.73
C LYS A 140 -13.64 -46.31 -8.97
N VAL A 141 -12.53 -45.99 -8.32
CA VAL A 141 -11.79 -46.92 -7.45
C VAL A 141 -12.71 -47.44 -6.34
N ASN A 142 -13.39 -46.54 -5.62
CA ASN A 142 -14.33 -46.93 -4.56
C ASN A 142 -15.51 -47.76 -5.09
N ASP A 143 -16.05 -47.42 -6.26
CA ASP A 143 -17.15 -48.18 -6.88
C ASP A 143 -16.70 -49.63 -7.17
N ILE A 144 -15.46 -49.84 -7.65
CA ILE A 144 -14.90 -51.19 -7.85
C ILE A 144 -14.65 -51.88 -6.51
N GLU A 145 -14.04 -51.21 -5.53
CA GLU A 145 -13.78 -51.76 -4.20
C GLU A 145 -15.05 -52.22 -3.47
N THR A 146 -16.15 -51.50 -3.66
CA THR A 146 -17.45 -51.85 -3.07
C THR A 146 -18.17 -52.99 -3.80
N GLN A 147 -17.92 -53.19 -5.10
CA GLN A 147 -18.46 -54.31 -5.88
C GLN A 147 -17.77 -55.64 -5.60
N LEU A 148 -16.45 -55.61 -5.34
CA LEU A 148 -15.65 -56.83 -5.16
C LEU A 148 -16.18 -57.80 -4.09
N PRO A 149 -16.62 -57.36 -2.88
CA PRO A 149 -17.17 -58.27 -1.87
C PRO A 149 -18.39 -59.07 -2.34
N ALA A 150 -19.32 -58.43 -3.06
CA ALA A 150 -20.51 -59.10 -3.57
C ALA A 150 -20.17 -60.15 -4.63
N LEU A 151 -19.17 -59.88 -5.48
CA LEU A 151 -18.67 -60.84 -6.46
C LEU A 151 -17.97 -62.03 -5.80
N PHE A 152 -17.20 -61.78 -4.72
CA PHE A 152 -16.60 -62.86 -3.94
C PHE A 152 -17.67 -63.75 -3.29
N GLU A 153 -18.72 -63.15 -2.72
CA GLU A 153 -19.84 -63.90 -2.15
C GLU A 153 -20.58 -64.72 -3.21
N ALA A 154 -20.92 -64.12 -4.35
CA ALA A 154 -21.55 -64.82 -5.48
C ALA A 154 -20.68 -66.00 -5.97
N LYS A 155 -19.36 -65.81 -6.04
CA LYS A 155 -18.41 -66.88 -6.38
C LYS A 155 -18.44 -68.01 -5.36
N MET A 156 -18.44 -67.70 -4.06
CA MET A 156 -18.50 -68.71 -3.00
C MET A 156 -19.81 -69.50 -3.02
N LEU A 157 -20.94 -68.84 -3.28
CA LEU A 157 -22.24 -69.48 -3.46
C LEU A 157 -22.27 -70.40 -4.69
N ALA A 158 -21.70 -69.95 -5.82
CA ALA A 158 -21.60 -70.78 -7.03
C ALA A 158 -20.75 -72.04 -6.81
N ILE A 159 -19.62 -71.93 -6.09
CA ILE A 159 -18.79 -73.08 -5.71
C ILE A 159 -19.57 -74.07 -4.83
N SER A 160 -20.27 -73.55 -3.82
CA SER A 160 -21.05 -74.36 -2.88
C SER A 160 -22.25 -75.03 -3.55
N GLY A 161 -22.84 -74.39 -4.56
CA GLY A 161 -23.92 -74.92 -5.39
C GLY A 161 -23.48 -75.83 -6.55
N GLY A 162 -22.17 -76.06 -6.73
CA GLY A 162 -21.65 -76.90 -7.82
C GLY A 162 -21.69 -76.24 -9.20
N HIS A 163 -21.93 -74.93 -9.29
CA HIS A 163 -21.94 -74.16 -10.53
C HIS A 163 -20.53 -73.69 -10.92
N PHE A 164 -19.66 -74.64 -11.30
CA PHE A 164 -18.24 -74.35 -11.57
C PHE A 164 -17.99 -73.45 -12.78
N CYS A 165 -18.85 -73.50 -13.80
CA CYS A 165 -18.74 -72.61 -14.96
C CYS A 165 -18.93 -71.14 -14.53
N THR A 166 -19.99 -70.85 -13.78
CA THR A 166 -20.26 -69.53 -13.22
C THR A 166 -19.17 -69.07 -12.26
N ALA A 167 -18.66 -69.97 -11.40
CA ALA A 167 -17.56 -69.63 -10.49
C ALA A 167 -16.25 -69.27 -11.24
N LYS A 168 -16.00 -69.87 -12.41
CA LYS A 168 -14.87 -69.53 -13.28
C LYS A 168 -15.05 -68.16 -13.91
N GLU A 169 -16.22 -67.88 -14.49
CA GLU A 169 -16.56 -66.56 -15.06
C GLU A 169 -16.39 -65.45 -14.01
N LEU A 170 -16.93 -65.64 -12.80
CA LEU A 170 -16.77 -64.69 -11.69
C LEU A 170 -15.31 -64.51 -11.27
N THR A 171 -14.47 -65.54 -11.40
CA THR A 171 -13.03 -65.42 -11.09
C THR A 171 -12.31 -64.53 -12.10
N GLU A 172 -12.64 -64.66 -13.39
CA GLU A 172 -12.07 -63.84 -14.46
C GLU A 172 -12.54 -62.38 -14.34
N GLU A 173 -13.81 -62.15 -13.98
CA GLU A 173 -14.35 -60.81 -13.72
C GLU A 173 -13.69 -60.14 -12.52
N ILE A 174 -13.59 -60.83 -11.37
CA ILE A 174 -12.90 -60.33 -10.18
C ILE A 174 -11.45 -59.97 -10.49
N GLY A 175 -10.75 -60.81 -11.24
CA GLY A 175 -9.37 -60.55 -11.69
C GLY A 175 -9.28 -59.30 -12.57
N SER A 176 -10.18 -59.17 -13.54
CA SER A 176 -10.23 -58.03 -14.46
C SER A 176 -10.51 -56.71 -13.71
N LEU A 177 -11.49 -56.70 -12.81
CA LEU A 177 -11.81 -55.53 -11.98
C LEU A 177 -10.68 -55.15 -11.02
N THR A 178 -9.97 -56.15 -10.47
CA THR A 178 -8.81 -55.91 -9.59
C THR A 178 -7.68 -55.22 -10.36
N LEU A 179 -7.37 -55.67 -11.57
CA LEU A 179 -6.37 -55.03 -12.44
C LEU A 179 -6.80 -53.62 -12.86
N GLU A 180 -8.07 -53.41 -13.19
CA GLU A 180 -8.59 -52.08 -13.50
C GLU A 180 -8.44 -51.14 -12.30
N ARG A 181 -8.81 -51.57 -11.09
CA ARG A 181 -8.65 -50.79 -9.85
C ARG A 181 -7.19 -50.36 -9.64
N GLU A 182 -6.26 -51.31 -9.71
CA GLU A 182 -4.81 -51.03 -9.56
C GLU A 182 -4.30 -50.06 -10.63
N GLY A 183 -4.78 -50.19 -11.87
CA GLY A 183 -4.48 -49.26 -12.96
C GLY A 183 -4.98 -47.84 -12.68
N LEU A 184 -6.22 -47.71 -12.19
CA LEU A 184 -6.83 -46.42 -11.83
C LEU A 184 -6.12 -45.77 -10.63
N GLU A 185 -5.74 -46.54 -9.61
CA GLU A 185 -4.92 -46.08 -8.48
C GLU A 185 -3.56 -45.55 -8.93
N GLY A 186 -2.90 -46.27 -9.86
CA GLY A 186 -1.64 -45.83 -10.45
C GLY A 186 -1.76 -44.50 -11.20
N LEU A 187 -2.86 -44.29 -11.94
CA LEU A 187 -3.16 -43.01 -12.58
C LEU A 187 -3.46 -41.92 -11.56
N LEU A 188 -4.25 -42.22 -10.53
CA LEU A 188 -4.56 -41.29 -9.44
C LEU A 188 -3.29 -40.81 -8.75
N HIS A 189 -2.35 -41.70 -8.44
CA HIS A 189 -1.07 -41.35 -7.82
C HIS A 189 -0.26 -40.38 -8.70
N LYS A 190 -0.12 -40.67 -10.00
CA LYS A 190 0.57 -39.80 -10.96
C LYS A 190 -0.08 -38.42 -11.02
N LEU A 191 -1.41 -38.37 -11.04
CA LEU A 191 -2.17 -37.13 -11.12
C LEU A 191 -2.07 -36.29 -9.84
N LEU A 192 -2.02 -36.93 -8.66
CA LEU A 192 -1.76 -36.25 -7.38
C LEU A 192 -0.36 -35.63 -7.33
N VAL A 193 0.66 -36.35 -7.81
CA VAL A 193 2.04 -35.81 -7.91
C VAL A 193 2.09 -34.59 -8.83
N LEU A 194 1.43 -34.65 -9.99
CA LEU A 194 1.33 -33.51 -10.91
C LEU A 194 0.54 -32.34 -10.30
N SER A 195 -0.56 -32.62 -9.61
CA SER A 195 -1.37 -31.63 -8.89
C SER A 195 -0.55 -30.89 -7.84
N SER A 196 0.20 -31.62 -7.01
CA SER A 196 1.07 -31.04 -5.99
C SER A 196 2.10 -30.06 -6.58
N ARG A 197 2.76 -30.45 -7.69
CA ARG A 197 3.68 -29.56 -8.41
C ARG A 197 2.99 -28.31 -8.96
N ASN A 198 1.77 -28.45 -9.49
CA ASN A 198 0.99 -27.33 -9.99
C ASN A 198 0.53 -26.39 -8.87
N VAL A 199 0.14 -26.93 -7.71
CA VAL A 199 -0.23 -26.14 -6.51
C VAL A 199 0.98 -25.37 -6.00
N GLN A 200 2.16 -26.00 -5.93
CA GLN A 200 3.40 -25.32 -5.54
C GLN A 200 3.75 -24.18 -6.51
N LYS A 201 3.64 -24.44 -7.83
CA LYS A 201 3.86 -23.42 -8.86
C LYS A 201 2.82 -22.29 -8.79
N LEU A 202 1.57 -22.60 -8.47
CA LEU A 202 0.52 -21.60 -8.27
C LEU A 202 0.87 -20.67 -7.11
N GLY A 203 1.37 -21.23 -6.01
CA GLY A 203 1.85 -20.46 -4.85
C GLY A 203 2.94 -19.47 -5.24
N SER A 204 4.00 -19.95 -5.91
CA SER A 204 5.12 -19.09 -6.31
C SER A 204 4.72 -17.99 -7.30
N VAL A 205 3.83 -18.30 -8.26
CA VAL A 205 3.30 -17.30 -9.21
C VAL A 205 2.41 -16.27 -8.51
N LYS A 206 1.58 -16.70 -7.55
CA LYS A 206 0.72 -15.80 -6.76
C LYS A 206 1.56 -14.83 -5.92
N GLU A 207 2.61 -15.31 -5.29
CA GLU A 207 3.55 -14.45 -4.56
C GLU A 207 4.27 -13.46 -5.48
N ALA A 208 4.76 -13.92 -6.64
CA ALA A 208 5.39 -13.04 -7.62
C ALA A 208 4.44 -11.96 -8.14
N TYR A 209 3.17 -12.32 -8.38
CA TYR A 209 2.13 -11.37 -8.75
C TYR A 209 1.91 -10.32 -7.66
N SER A 210 1.77 -10.73 -6.39
CA SER A 210 1.59 -9.81 -5.27
C SER A 210 2.79 -8.86 -5.10
N ARG A 211 4.02 -9.37 -5.24
CA ARG A 211 5.24 -8.55 -5.19
C ARG A 211 5.26 -7.49 -6.29
N LEU A 212 5.05 -7.88 -7.55
CA LEU A 212 5.00 -6.91 -8.66
C LEU A 212 3.86 -5.90 -8.50
N ARG A 213 2.73 -6.30 -7.91
CA ARG A 213 1.63 -5.39 -7.64
C ARG A 213 2.04 -4.32 -6.63
N GLN A 214 2.72 -4.70 -5.54
CA GLN A 214 3.25 -3.76 -4.56
C GLN A 214 4.31 -2.83 -5.18
N GLU A 215 5.22 -3.35 -6.00
CA GLU A 215 6.21 -2.54 -6.73
C GLU A 215 5.53 -1.52 -7.66
N LEU A 216 4.46 -1.93 -8.35
CA LEU A 216 3.69 -1.03 -9.21
C LEU A 216 3.04 0.10 -8.41
N ASP A 217 2.46 -0.20 -7.26
CA ASP A 217 1.80 0.80 -6.41
C ASP A 217 2.82 1.76 -5.77
N GLN A 218 4.00 1.25 -5.38
CA GLN A 218 5.13 2.08 -4.95
C GLN A 218 5.64 2.99 -6.07
N GLY A 219 5.82 2.46 -7.28
CA GLY A 219 6.22 3.25 -8.45
C GLY A 219 5.21 4.34 -8.80
N ARG A 220 3.90 4.04 -8.71
CA ARG A 220 2.82 5.02 -8.93
C ARG A 220 2.80 6.11 -7.88
N THR A 221 2.97 5.78 -6.60
CA THR A 221 3.01 6.77 -5.53
C THR A 221 4.26 7.65 -5.61
N ALA A 222 5.41 7.09 -5.96
CA ALA A 222 6.63 7.86 -6.23
C ALA A 222 6.46 8.81 -7.43
N TYR A 223 5.90 8.31 -8.53
CA TYR A 223 5.60 9.12 -9.72
C TYR A 223 4.57 10.22 -9.43
N GLY A 224 3.49 9.91 -8.72
CA GLY A 224 2.48 10.90 -8.32
C GLY A 224 3.07 12.01 -7.46
N LYS A 225 3.90 11.66 -6.47
CA LYS A 225 4.65 12.64 -5.66
C LYS A 225 5.59 13.49 -6.51
N TRP A 226 6.29 12.89 -7.48
CA TRP A 226 7.20 13.59 -8.38
C TRP A 226 6.46 14.56 -9.32
N SER A 227 5.33 14.13 -9.87
CA SER A 227 4.49 14.93 -10.77
C SER A 227 3.84 16.12 -10.06
N HIS A 228 3.59 16.06 -8.75
CA HIS A 228 3.11 17.21 -7.96
C HIS A 228 4.23 18.12 -7.46
N ALA A 229 5.48 17.63 -7.36
CA ALA A 229 6.64 18.41 -6.94
C ALA A 229 7.33 19.17 -8.09
N CYS A 230 7.22 18.67 -9.33
CA CYS A 230 7.85 19.29 -10.52
C CYS A 230 7.12 20.48 -11.19
N PRO A 231 5.81 20.77 -11.00
CA PRO A 231 5.20 21.96 -11.60
C PRO A 231 5.86 23.25 -11.10
N MET A 232 6.29 23.27 -9.83
CA MET A 232 6.99 24.39 -9.22
C MET A 232 8.42 24.58 -9.78
N LYS A 233 9.05 23.52 -10.30
CA LYS A 233 10.42 23.59 -10.86
C LYS A 233 10.45 24.09 -12.30
N TYR A 234 9.46 23.73 -13.12
CA TYR A 234 9.36 24.24 -14.49
C TYR A 234 9.02 25.74 -14.53
N VAL A 235 8.16 26.19 -13.62
CA VAL A 235 7.87 27.62 -13.43
C VAL A 235 9.14 28.38 -12.98
N CYS A 236 9.96 27.80 -12.09
CA CYS A 236 11.27 28.37 -11.74
C CYS A 236 12.25 28.44 -12.93
N TYR A 237 12.32 27.40 -13.76
CA TYR A 237 13.20 27.38 -14.93
C TYR A 237 12.82 28.43 -16.00
N LEU A 238 11.51 28.67 -16.17
CA LEU A 238 11.00 29.65 -17.13
C LEU A 238 11.05 31.10 -16.60
N LEU A 239 10.90 31.32 -15.29
CA LEU A 239 10.94 32.66 -14.70
C LEU A 239 12.35 33.18 -14.40
N TYR A 240 13.32 32.30 -14.10
CA TYR A 240 14.64 32.71 -13.58
C TYR A 240 15.83 32.46 -14.51
N GLY A 241 15.61 32.24 -15.81
CA GLY A 241 16.66 32.27 -16.83
C GLY A 241 18.05 31.77 -16.37
N PHE A 242 18.27 30.45 -16.42
CA PHE A 242 19.60 29.83 -16.29
C PHE A 242 20.34 29.88 -14.93
N THR A 243 19.70 30.19 -13.80
CA THR A 243 20.37 30.06 -12.49
C THR A 243 19.53 29.35 -11.44
N CYS A 244 19.23 28.06 -11.65
CA CYS A 244 18.75 27.19 -10.59
C CYS A 244 19.71 26.02 -10.35
N THR A 245 20.87 26.32 -9.75
CA THR A 245 21.71 25.32 -9.07
C THR A 245 21.08 24.97 -7.73
N LEU A 246 19.99 24.19 -7.75
CA LEU A 246 19.50 23.51 -6.57
C LEU A 246 19.76 22.02 -6.72
N TYR A 247 20.84 21.60 -6.06
CA TYR A 247 21.24 20.22 -5.81
C TYR A 247 20.02 19.35 -5.48
N CYS A 248 19.78 18.32 -6.28
CA CYS A 248 18.85 17.24 -5.96
C CYS A 248 19.68 15.99 -5.64
N GLU A 249 20.12 15.86 -4.39
CA GLU A 249 20.49 14.55 -3.86
C GLU A 249 19.21 13.71 -3.75
N GLY A 250 19.09 12.69 -4.61
CA GLY A 250 17.95 11.77 -4.57
C GLY A 250 17.27 11.45 -5.90
N CYS A 251 17.87 11.76 -7.05
CA CYS A 251 17.40 11.25 -8.34
C CYS A 251 18.02 9.87 -8.64
N PRO A 252 17.25 8.76 -8.64
CA PRO A 252 17.72 7.52 -9.22
C PRO A 252 17.58 7.64 -10.75
N GLY A 253 18.67 8.02 -11.42
CA GLY A 253 18.71 8.05 -12.89
C GLY A 253 19.61 9.10 -13.56
N ALA A 254 20.27 9.99 -12.81
CA ALA A 254 21.21 10.96 -13.39
C ALA A 254 22.66 10.49 -13.21
N THR A 255 23.05 9.40 -13.88
CA THR A 255 24.46 9.08 -14.07
C THR A 255 25.04 9.98 -15.16
N GLN A 256 25.92 10.89 -14.72
CA GLN A 256 27.16 11.36 -15.35
C GLN A 256 27.18 11.43 -16.89
N ASP A 257 27.21 12.65 -17.44
CA ASP A 257 28.30 13.10 -18.34
C ASP A 257 28.00 14.49 -18.94
N VAL A 258 28.35 15.57 -18.25
CA VAL A 258 28.69 16.85 -18.92
C VAL A 258 29.71 17.61 -18.05
N PHE A 259 30.94 17.12 -17.97
CA PHE A 259 32.07 17.94 -17.51
C PHE A 259 33.23 17.81 -18.51
N GLY A 260 33.02 18.36 -19.70
CA GLY A 260 34.11 18.70 -20.61
C GLY A 260 34.75 20.02 -20.18
N ARG A 261 35.76 19.97 -19.31
CA ARG A 261 36.85 20.98 -19.33
C ARG A 261 37.51 20.87 -20.72
N SER A 262 37.89 21.93 -21.44
CA SER A 262 38.93 22.94 -21.15
C SER A 262 39.24 23.65 -22.51
N PRO A 263 40.18 24.61 -22.63
CA PRO A 263 40.68 25.61 -21.68
C PRO A 263 40.61 27.04 -22.26
N ARG A 264 40.83 28.04 -21.39
CA ARG A 264 41.29 29.36 -21.83
C ARG A 264 42.69 29.24 -22.46
N LYS A 265 42.86 29.82 -23.65
CA LYS A 265 43.82 30.89 -23.94
C LYS A 265 43.28 31.70 -25.11
#